data_AF-A0A3N5SGS7-F1
#
_entry.id   AF-A0A3N5SGS7-F1
#
_cell.length_a   1.000
_cell.length_b   1.000
_cell.length_c   1.000
_cell.angle_alpha   90.00
_cell.angle_beta   90.00
_cell.angle_gamma   90.00
#
_symmetry.space_group_name_H-M   'P 1'
#
loop_
_entity.id
_entity.type
_entity.pdbx_description
1 polymer ?
#
loop_
_entity_poly.entity_id
_entity_poly.type
_entity_poly.pdbx_seq_one_letter_code
_entity_poly.pdbx_strand_id
1 'polypeptide(L)'
;MSVNRYFPAARYVAQAIPGILAQIGLKPFISRFVLTETQYGNAWLFVVLEVDPLIHPEDYTSCDTLDYLSTALNGLSIVVSDSYGLRYAVLLGSPHEILQVAETIIPRWVDALEGN
;
A
#
# COMPACT_ATOMS: atom_id res chain seq x y z
N MET A 1 4.07 12.12 -16.81
CA MET A 1 2.59 12.19 -16.66
C MET A 1 2.30 12.76 -15.27
N SER A 2 1.17 13.43 -15.05
CA SER A 2 0.99 14.26 -13.84
C SER A 2 0.40 13.45 -12.69
N VAL A 3 1.05 13.53 -11.52
CA VAL A 3 0.59 13.06 -10.19
C VAL A 3 -0.89 13.39 -9.92
N ASN A 4 -1.42 14.45 -10.56
CA ASN A 4 -2.84 14.83 -10.50
C ASN A 4 -3.82 13.70 -10.84
N ARG A 5 -3.45 12.71 -11.68
CA ARG A 5 -4.37 11.61 -12.04
C ARG A 5 -4.75 10.74 -10.84
N TYR A 6 -3.84 10.61 -9.86
CA TYR A 6 -4.01 9.75 -8.69
C TYR A 6 -4.47 10.50 -7.44
N PHE A 7 -4.50 11.83 -7.51
CA PHE A 7 -4.88 12.66 -6.38
C PHE A 7 -6.28 12.35 -5.83
N PRO A 8 -7.33 12.09 -6.65
CA PRO A 8 -8.64 11.70 -6.13
C PRO A 8 -8.61 10.39 -5.35
N ALA A 9 -7.93 9.36 -5.87
CA ALA A 9 -7.78 8.07 -5.20
C ALA A 9 -6.97 8.21 -3.91
N ALA A 10 -5.89 8.99 -3.94
CA ALA A 10 -5.07 9.28 -2.77
C ALA A 10 -5.87 9.99 -1.68
N ARG A 11 -6.70 10.96 -2.05
CA ARG A 11 -7.56 11.68 -1.13
C ARG A 11 -8.61 10.77 -0.51
N TYR A 12 -9.22 9.89 -1.29
CA TYR A 12 -10.17 8.90 -0.78
C TYR A 12 -9.52 8.01 0.29
N VAL A 13 -8.37 7.40 -0.03
CA VAL A 13 -7.66 6.52 0.91
C VAL A 13 -7.23 7.28 2.16
N ALA A 14 -6.71 8.50 2.01
CA ALA A 14 -6.28 9.33 3.14
C ALA A 14 -7.43 9.69 4.10
N GLN A 15 -8.65 9.87 3.56
CA GLN A 15 -9.83 10.14 4.38
C GLN A 15 -10.43 8.87 5.00
N ALA A 16 -10.31 7.72 4.33
CA ALA A 16 -10.93 6.47 4.75
C ALA A 16 -10.13 5.73 5.83
N ILE A 17 -8.81 5.64 5.69
CA ILE A 17 -7.94 4.83 6.58
C ILE A 17 -8.16 5.08 8.08
N PRO A 18 -8.20 6.34 8.58
CA PRO A 18 -8.41 6.55 10.01
C PRO A 18 -9.74 5.95 10.50
N GLY A 19 -10.80 6.06 9.69
CA GLY A 19 -12.10 5.48 10.02
C GLY A 19 -12.11 3.95 9.99
N ILE A 20 -11.44 3.35 9.01
CA ILE A 20 -11.33 1.89 8.87
C ILE A 20 -10.55 1.30 10.06
N LEU A 21 -9.43 1.91 10.43
CA LEU A 21 -8.64 1.48 11.59
C LEU A 21 -9.46 1.60 12.88
N ALA A 22 -10.22 2.68 13.05
CA ALA A 22 -11.07 2.86 14.23
C ALA A 22 -12.17 1.80 14.36
N GLN A 23 -12.68 1.26 13.24
CA GLN A 23 -13.68 0.19 13.24
C GLN A 23 -13.16 -1.12 13.82
N ILE A 24 -11.86 -1.39 13.68
CA ILE A 24 -11.18 -2.55 14.27
C ILE A 24 -10.47 -2.23 15.59
N GLY A 25 -10.79 -1.08 16.20
CA GLY A 25 -10.28 -0.68 17.51
C GLY A 25 -8.90 -0.01 17.49
N LEU A 26 -8.29 0.17 16.32
CA LEU A 26 -6.98 0.80 16.15
C LEU A 26 -7.10 2.32 15.99
N LYS A 27 -6.28 3.08 16.71
CA LYS A 27 -6.35 4.55 16.74
C LYS A 27 -4.96 5.17 16.65
N PRO A 28 -4.27 5.05 15.50
CA PRO A 28 -2.94 5.62 15.37
C PRO A 28 -3.03 7.14 15.17
N PHE A 29 -1.96 7.83 15.54
CA PHE A 29 -1.77 9.21 15.08
C PHE A 29 -1.20 9.17 13.66
N ILE A 30 -1.91 9.73 12.68
CA ILE A 30 -1.40 9.82 11.31
C ILE A 30 -0.55 11.08 11.20
N SER A 31 0.76 10.91 11.12
CA SER A 31 1.74 11.99 11.05
C SER A 31 1.70 12.72 9.69
N ARG A 32 1.60 11.96 8.60
CA ARG A 32 1.54 12.51 7.23
C ARG A 32 1.13 11.48 6.19
N PHE A 33 0.71 12.00 5.04
CA PHE A 33 0.47 11.26 3.81
C PHE A 33 1.50 11.66 2.75
N VAL A 34 2.09 10.68 2.06
CA VAL A 34 3.06 10.94 0.98
C VAL A 34 2.60 10.19 -0.27
N LEU A 35 2.20 10.94 -1.28
CA LEU A 35 1.89 10.41 -2.61
C LEU A 35 3.16 10.44 -3.46
N THR A 36 3.57 9.28 -3.98
CA THR A 36 4.68 9.18 -4.92
C THR A 36 4.27 8.38 -6.14
N GLU A 37 4.91 8.68 -7.26
CA GLU A 37 4.78 7.93 -8.50
C GLU A 37 6.14 7.31 -8.82
N THR A 38 6.13 6.01 -9.11
CA THR A 38 7.33 5.31 -9.57
C THR A 38 7.60 5.64 -11.04
N GLN A 39 8.84 5.44 -11.47
CA GLN A 39 9.23 5.59 -12.89
C GLN A 39 8.41 4.73 -13.87
N TYR A 40 7.76 3.65 -13.38
CA TYR A 40 6.91 2.76 -14.16
C TYR A 40 5.44 3.19 -14.19
N GLY A 41 5.10 4.36 -13.62
CA GLY A 41 3.74 4.91 -13.62
C GLY A 41 2.85 4.39 -12.49
N ASN A 42 3.34 3.50 -11.61
CA ASN A 42 2.61 3.07 -10.42
C ASN A 42 2.63 4.18 -9.36
N ALA A 43 1.48 4.54 -8.82
CA ALA A 43 1.38 5.48 -7.71
C ALA A 43 1.17 4.77 -6.38
N TRP A 44 1.91 5.21 -5.37
CA TRP A 44 1.83 4.72 -4.00
C TRP A 44 1.47 5.87 -3.07
N LEU A 45 0.52 5.60 -2.17
CA LEU A 45 0.25 6.46 -1.04
C LEU A 45 0.82 5.82 0.21
N PHE A 46 1.80 6.51 0.80
CA PHE A 46 2.32 6.16 2.10
C PHE A 46 1.54 6.90 3.19
N VAL A 47 1.04 6.14 4.16
CA VAL A 47 0.43 6.64 5.38
C VAL A 47 1.41 6.41 6.51
N VAL A 48 1.98 7.49 7.03
CA VAL A 48 2.95 7.41 8.14
C VAL A 48 2.19 7.50 9.45
N LEU A 49 2.32 6.46 10.26
CA LEU A 49 1.69 6.33 11.55
C LEU A 49 2.73 6.56 12.65
N GLU A 50 2.29 7.27 13.68
CA GLU A 50 2.93 7.30 14.98
C GLU A 50 2.01 6.53 15.93
N VAL A 51 2.54 5.42 16.43
CA VAL A 51 1.88 4.58 17.42
C VAL A 51 2.63 4.77 18.73
N ASP A 52 1.87 5.03 19.79
CA ASP A 52 2.42 5.11 21.14
C ASP A 52 3.10 3.76 21.47
N PRO A 53 4.33 3.73 22.00
CA PRO A 53 5.01 2.49 22.39
C PRO A 53 4.21 1.62 23.39
N LEU A 54 3.26 2.20 24.12
CA LEU A 54 2.35 1.49 25.03
C LEU A 54 1.21 0.77 24.29
N ILE A 55 1.01 1.06 23.01
CA ILE A 55 0.03 0.39 22.14
C ILE A 55 0.80 -0.64 21.31
N HIS A 56 0.30 -1.88 21.31
CA HIS A 56 0.82 -3.03 20.56
C HIS A 56 0.98 -2.73 19.05
N PRO A 57 2.19 -2.39 18.55
CA PRO A 57 2.39 -2.11 17.12
C PRO A 57 2.09 -3.33 16.23
N GLU A 58 2.19 -4.54 16.79
CA GLU A 58 1.85 -5.80 16.12
C GLU A 58 0.39 -5.86 15.63
N ASP A 59 -0.54 -5.18 16.30
CA ASP A 59 -1.94 -5.17 15.89
C ASP A 59 -2.12 -4.44 14.55
N TYR A 60 -1.23 -3.49 14.25
CA TYR A 60 -1.23 -2.74 13.00
C TYR A 60 -0.49 -3.47 11.86
N THR A 61 0.34 -4.46 12.18
CA THR A 61 1.12 -5.20 11.17
C THR A 61 0.57 -6.59 10.90
N SER A 62 -0.45 -7.02 11.65
CA SER A 62 -1.08 -8.33 11.48
C SER A 62 -1.69 -8.51 10.09
N CYS A 63 -1.66 -9.74 9.57
CA CYS A 63 -2.27 -10.09 8.29
C CYS A 63 -3.77 -9.77 8.27
N ASP A 64 -4.48 -10.02 9.37
CA ASP A 64 -5.91 -9.75 9.50
C ASP A 64 -6.21 -8.25 9.33
N THR A 65 -5.39 -7.37 9.92
CA THR A 65 -5.52 -5.91 9.75
C THR A 65 -5.27 -5.49 8.30
N LEU A 66 -4.26 -6.07 7.64
CA LEU A 66 -3.96 -5.77 6.24
C LEU A 66 -5.06 -6.24 5.29
N ASP A 67 -5.59 -7.45 5.49
CA ASP A 67 -6.67 -8.03 4.70
C ASP A 67 -7.97 -7.23 4.88
N TYR A 68 -8.25 -6.80 6.12
CA TYR A 68 -9.39 -5.92 6.41
C TYR A 68 -9.23 -4.56 5.72
N LEU A 69 -8.06 -3.92 5.81
CA LEU A 69 -7.79 -2.65 5.15
C LEU A 69 -7.91 -2.77 3.63
N SER A 70 -7.37 -3.84 3.04
CA SER A 70 -7.46 -4.12 1.60
C SER A 70 -8.92 -4.23 1.17
N THR A 71 -9.70 -5.05 1.89
CA THR A 71 -11.13 -5.25 1.62
C THR A 71 -11.92 -3.95 1.74
N ALA A 72 -11.71 -3.19 2.82
CA ALA A 72 -12.39 -1.92 3.06
C ALA A 72 -12.01 -0.82 2.05
N LEU A 73 -10.83 -0.91 1.45
CA LEU A 73 -10.36 -0.02 0.39
C LEU A 73 -10.68 -0.54 -1.02
N ASN A 74 -11.64 -1.46 -1.16
CA ASN A 74 -12.09 -2.06 -2.43
C ASN A 74 -11.04 -2.94 -3.11
N GLY A 75 -10.24 -3.67 -2.34
CA GLY A 75 -9.23 -4.62 -2.83
C GLY A 75 -7.92 -3.98 -3.29
N LEU A 76 -7.62 -2.75 -2.85
CA LEU A 76 -6.32 -2.14 -3.13
C LEU A 76 -5.20 -2.93 -2.45
N SER A 77 -4.05 -3.05 -3.13
CA SER A 77 -2.88 -3.69 -2.53
C SER A 77 -2.27 -2.79 -1.47
N ILE A 78 -2.03 -3.36 -0.29
CA ILE A 78 -1.50 -2.66 0.88
C ILE A 78 -0.36 -3.49 1.44
N VAL A 79 0.77 -2.83 1.72
CA VAL A 79 1.88 -3.41 2.47
C VAL A 79 2.21 -2.53 3.66
N VAL A 80 2.79 -3.12 4.70
CA VAL A 80 3.19 -2.41 5.93
C VAL A 80 4.70 -2.52 6.13
N SER A 81 5.28 -1.46 6.69
CA SER A 81 6.67 -1.45 7.15
C SER A 81 6.72 -0.84 8.55
N ASP A 82 7.44 -1.49 9.46
CA ASP A 82 7.64 -1.09 10.86
C ASP A 82 9.12 -0.77 11.19
N SER A 83 10.04 -1.00 10.26
CA SER A 83 11.49 -0.99 10.52
C SER A 83 12.06 0.37 10.95
N TYR A 84 11.37 1.48 10.62
CA TYR A 84 11.76 2.84 11.01
C TYR A 84 10.52 3.69 11.37
N GLY A 85 9.58 3.06 12.08
CA GLY A 85 8.24 3.57 12.33
C GLY A 85 7.22 2.97 11.38
N LEU A 86 5.96 3.01 11.79
CA LEU A 86 4.88 2.28 11.16
C LEU A 86 4.34 3.04 9.93
N ARG A 87 4.29 2.35 8.78
CA ARG A 87 3.84 2.94 7.52
C ARG A 87 3.04 1.93 6.71
N TYR A 88 1.86 2.33 6.26
CA TYR A 88 1.16 1.63 5.20
C TYR A 88 1.55 2.21 3.85
N ALA A 89 1.77 1.36 2.86
CA ALA A 89 1.91 1.75 1.46
C ALA A 89 0.74 1.16 0.68
N VAL A 90 -0.12 2.02 0.15
CA VAL A 90 -1.30 1.66 -0.62
C VAL A 90 -1.03 1.93 -2.09
N LEU A 91 -1.20 0.91 -2.94
CA LEU A 91 -1.05 1.06 -4.38
C LEU A 91 -2.31 1.72 -4.97
N LEU A 92 -2.15 2.93 -5.50
CA LEU A 92 -3.20 3.74 -6.12
C LEU A 92 -3.13 3.59 -7.64
N GLY A 93 -3.35 2.38 -8.14
CA GLY A 93 -3.28 2.06 -9.55
C GLY A 93 -3.74 0.64 -9.77
N SER A 94 -4.41 0.39 -10.89
CA SER A 94 -4.92 -0.95 -11.16
C SER A 94 -3.74 -1.90 -11.42
N PRO A 95 -3.75 -3.13 -10.89
CA PRO A 95 -2.94 -4.22 -11.42
C PRO A 95 -3.15 -4.43 -12.92
N HIS A 96 -4.27 -3.93 -13.48
CA HIS A 96 -4.59 -4.02 -14.90
C HIS A 96 -3.65 -3.22 -15.82
N GLU A 97 -3.02 -2.13 -15.37
CA GLU A 97 -1.91 -1.50 -16.11
C GLU A 97 -0.60 -2.28 -15.93
N ILE A 98 -0.42 -2.95 -14.78
CA ILE A 98 0.76 -3.76 -14.49
C ILE A 98 0.74 -5.08 -15.27
N LEU A 99 -0.43 -5.69 -15.53
CA LEU A 99 -0.55 -6.91 -16.35
C LEU A 99 -0.26 -6.67 -17.84
N GLN A 100 -0.48 -5.47 -18.38
CA GLN A 100 -0.02 -5.14 -19.74
C GLN A 100 1.50 -4.95 -19.82
N VAL A 101 2.14 -4.49 -18.74
CA VAL A 101 3.61 -4.37 -18.66
C VAL A 101 4.28 -5.70 -18.27
N ALA A 102 3.63 -6.52 -17.44
CA ALA A 102 4.14 -7.82 -17.01
C ALA A 102 4.12 -8.87 -18.12
N GLU A 103 3.22 -8.77 -19.10
CA GLU A 103 3.30 -9.56 -20.34
C GLU A 103 4.39 -9.07 -21.30
N THR A 104 4.82 -7.81 -21.19
CA THR A 104 5.86 -7.21 -22.05
C THR A 104 7.27 -7.36 -21.46
N ILE A 105 7.38 -7.62 -20.14
CA ILE A 105 8.66 -7.73 -19.43
C ILE A 105 8.63 -8.98 -18.54
N ILE A 106 8.55 -10.16 -19.15
CA ILE A 106 9.09 -11.38 -18.53
C ILE A 106 10.58 -11.42 -18.91
N PRO A 107 11.52 -11.27 -17.96
CA PRO A 107 12.92 -11.55 -18.23
C PRO A 107 13.07 -13.04 -18.56
N ARG A 108 13.55 -13.30 -19.77
CA ARG A 108 13.94 -14.59 -20.34
C ARG A 108 15.11 -15.22 -19.58
N TRP A 109 14.89 -15.60 -18.32
CA TRP A 109 15.86 -16.31 -17.47
C TRP A 109 15.30 -17.58 -16.84
N VAL A 110 14.00 -17.87 -16.97
CA VAL A 110 13.42 -19.13 -16.48
C VAL A 110 13.70 -20.32 -17.42
N ASP A 111 14.17 -20.09 -18.65
CA ASP A 111 14.56 -21.19 -19.57
C ASP A 111 16.01 -21.67 -19.38
N ALA A 112 16.80 -21.10 -18.46
CA ALA A 112 18.23 -21.39 -18.35
C ALA A 112 18.60 -22.35 -17.20
N LEU A 113 17.64 -22.94 -16.49
CA LEU A 113 17.92 -23.85 -15.37
C LEU A 113 17.35 -25.27 -15.53
N GLU A 114 16.81 -25.61 -16.69
CA GLU A 114 16.55 -27.01 -17.05
C GLU A 114 17.30 -27.37 -18.33
N GLY A 115 18.55 -27.83 -18.18
CA GLY A 115 19.32 -28.34 -19.31
C GLY A 115 20.81 -28.42 -19.07
N ASN A 116 21.25 -29.27 -18.13
CA ASN A 116 22.40 -30.16 -18.34
C ASN A 116 22.37 -31.32 -17.33
#